data_AF-A0A943JVY7-F1
#
_entry.id   AF-A0A943JVY7-F1
#
_cell.length_a   1.000
_cell.length_b   1.000
_cell.length_c   1.000
_cell.angle_alpha   90.00
_cell.angle_beta   90.00
_cell.angle_gamma   90.00
#
_symmetry.space_group_name_H-M   'P 1'
#
loop_
_entity.id
_entity.type
_entity.pdbx_description
1 polymer ?
#
loop_
_entity_poly.entity_id
_entity_poly.type
_entity_poly.pdbx_seq_one_letter_code
_entity_poly.pdbx_strand_id
1 'polypeptide(L)'
;IDDDVGKNISEELQNPNININKASNSGSGVEINSSNNNNNNILFNKTHKNSQPRPKGKGSNGGRLQSHHGLQQQWAKENLKPYNYDPELAPTITIETGSGYPHTIISNRQNTRRDNRVSLGGGKWSSSLQEELSYIVEDFRAAGFDDDIIE
;
A
#
# COMPACT_ATOMS: atom_id res chain seq x y z
N ILE A 1 3.87 -58.63 6.27
CA ILE A 1 3.36 -57.50 5.46
C ILE A 1 2.29 -56.84 6.32
N ASP A 2 2.65 -56.41 7.54
CA ASP A 2 3.46 -55.23 7.92
C ASP A 2 2.60 -53.97 7.74
N ASP A 3 2.03 -53.42 8.82
CA ASP A 3 2.57 -52.30 9.65
C ASP A 3 2.19 -50.94 9.00
N ASP A 4 1.76 -49.85 9.62
CA ASP A 4 1.60 -49.38 11.00
C ASP A 4 0.81 -48.03 10.96
N VAL A 5 0.24 -47.65 12.11
CA VAL A 5 -0.10 -46.31 12.69
C VAL A 5 0.23 -45.05 11.84
N GLY A 6 -0.63 -44.05 11.64
CA GLY A 6 -1.25 -43.15 12.63
C GLY A 6 -0.64 -41.72 12.59
N LYS A 7 -1.47 -40.72 12.93
CA LYS A 7 -1.21 -39.29 13.28
C LYS A 7 -1.01 -38.20 12.19
N ASN A 8 -1.99 -37.28 12.21
CA ASN A 8 -1.94 -35.80 12.19
C ASN A 8 -0.58 -35.09 12.08
N ILE A 9 -0.51 -34.06 11.21
CA ILE A 9 0.12 -32.72 11.39
C ILE A 9 -0.07 -31.88 10.09
N SER A 10 -0.91 -30.84 10.03
CA SER A 10 -0.54 -29.41 10.19
C SER A 10 -1.77 -28.59 9.73
N GLU A 11 -2.43 -27.66 10.44
CA GLU A 11 -2.08 -26.82 11.59
C GLU A 11 -0.66 -26.26 11.53
N GLU A 12 -0.39 -25.48 10.49
CA GLU A 12 0.68 -24.47 10.38
C GLU A 12 0.38 -23.72 9.05
N LEU A 13 -0.33 -22.59 9.03
CA LEU A 13 0.18 -21.25 9.31
C LEU A 13 -0.97 -20.33 9.77
N GLN A 14 -1.64 -20.68 10.87
CA GLN A 14 -2.14 -19.63 11.77
C GLN A 14 -0.96 -19.28 12.65
N ASN A 15 -0.23 -18.21 12.33
CA ASN A 15 0.91 -17.80 13.13
C ASN A 15 0.39 -17.15 14.43
N PRO A 16 0.53 -17.81 15.60
CA PRO A 16 0.02 -17.33 16.87
C PRO A 16 1.21 -16.84 17.69
N ASN A 17 1.44 -15.53 17.75
CA ASN A 17 2.30 -14.96 18.77
C ASN A 17 1.98 -13.49 19.00
N ILE A 18 0.86 -13.21 19.68
CA ILE A 18 0.86 -12.20 20.72
C ILE A 18 0.26 -12.83 21.98
N ASN A 19 1.16 -13.21 22.87
CA ASN A 19 0.88 -13.76 24.18
C ASN A 19 0.35 -12.63 25.09
N ILE A 20 -0.97 -12.51 25.23
CA ILE A 20 -1.58 -11.58 26.19
C ILE A 20 -1.64 -12.29 27.54
N ASN A 21 -0.59 -12.13 28.34
CA ASN A 21 -0.60 -12.53 29.74
C ASN A 21 -1.71 -11.77 30.47
N LYS A 22 -2.78 -12.48 30.81
CA LYS A 22 -3.88 -12.04 31.66
C LYS A 22 -3.41 -12.06 33.11
N ALA A 23 -2.94 -10.91 33.61
CA ALA A 23 -2.73 -10.66 35.04
C ALA A 23 -3.82 -9.72 35.57
N SER A 24 -4.23 -9.99 36.80
CA SER A 24 -5.48 -9.56 37.44
C SER A 24 -5.45 -8.11 37.97
N ASN A 25 -6.56 -7.41 37.71
CA ASN A 25 -7.28 -6.39 38.51
C ASN A 25 -6.51 -5.52 39.55
N SER A 26 -6.43 -4.19 39.31
CA SER A 26 -6.99 -3.17 40.21
C SER A 26 -6.71 -1.73 39.72
N GLY A 27 -7.77 -0.95 39.48
CA GLY A 27 -7.80 0.50 39.75
C GLY A 27 -7.07 1.47 38.80
N SER A 28 -7.81 2.51 38.41
CA SER A 28 -7.35 3.79 37.85
C SER A 28 -7.01 3.85 36.36
N GLY A 29 -7.86 4.59 35.62
CA GLY A 29 -7.55 5.22 34.33
C GLY A 29 -7.17 4.27 33.20
N VAL A 30 -8.15 3.87 32.38
CA VAL A 30 -7.82 3.36 31.04
C VAL A 30 -7.34 4.55 30.21
N GLU A 31 -6.05 4.85 30.28
CA GLU A 31 -5.37 5.50 29.17
C GLU A 31 -5.43 4.53 27.99
N ILE A 32 -6.35 4.80 27.07
CA ILE A 32 -6.33 4.19 25.75
C ILE A 32 -5.06 4.71 25.09
N ASN A 33 -3.96 3.96 25.20
CA ASN A 33 -2.79 4.14 24.35
C ASN A 33 -3.21 3.82 22.91
N SER A 34 -3.79 4.82 22.24
CA SER A 34 -4.00 4.85 20.81
C SER A 34 -2.64 4.95 20.13
N SER A 35 -1.87 3.86 20.18
CA SER A 35 -0.64 3.69 19.40
C SER A 35 -0.94 3.05 18.05
N ASN A 36 -2.01 3.48 17.38
CA ASN A 36 -2.01 3.51 15.92
C ASN A 36 -1.30 4.80 15.52
N ASN A 37 0.02 4.81 15.71
CA ASN A 37 0.90 5.82 15.14
C ASN A 37 0.94 5.60 13.63
N ASN A 38 -0.14 5.94 12.94
CA ASN A 38 -0.20 6.03 11.49
C ASN A 38 0.58 7.28 11.05
N ASN A 39 1.88 7.29 11.39
CA ASN A 39 2.83 8.37 11.14
C ASN A 39 3.30 8.39 9.68
N ASN A 40 2.53 7.79 8.76
CA ASN A 40 2.86 7.77 7.35
C ASN A 40 2.67 9.18 6.81
N ASN A 41 3.77 9.90 6.62
CA ASN A 41 3.75 11.23 6.03
C ASN A 41 3.08 11.19 4.65
N ILE A 42 1.92 11.81 4.53
CA ILE A 42 1.23 12.01 3.25
C ILE A 42 1.13 13.50 2.92
N LEU A 43 1.48 13.84 1.68
CA LEU A 43 1.28 15.18 1.16
C LEU A 43 0.65 15.15 -0.22
N PHE A 44 -0.57 15.66 -0.31
CA PHE A 44 -1.32 15.76 -1.56
C PHE A 44 -0.80 16.89 -2.43
N ASN A 45 -0.53 16.59 -3.70
CA ASN A 45 0.01 17.51 -4.68
C ASN A 45 -0.95 17.65 -5.84
N LYS A 46 -1.28 18.89 -6.20
CA LYS A 46 -2.11 19.18 -7.37
C LYS A 46 -1.48 18.70 -8.68
N THR A 47 -0.15 18.67 -8.75
CA THR A 47 0.61 18.23 -9.94
C THR A 47 1.89 17.51 -9.51
N HIS A 48 2.36 16.53 -10.29
CA HIS A 48 3.64 15.86 -10.08
C HIS A 48 4.83 16.84 -10.18
N LYS A 49 4.85 17.68 -11.21
CA LYS A 49 5.94 18.63 -11.46
C LYS A 49 6.17 19.63 -10.34
N ASN A 50 5.13 19.93 -9.55
CA ASN A 50 5.20 20.84 -8.41
C ASN A 50 5.05 20.13 -7.06
N SER A 51 5.26 18.82 -7.03
CA SER A 51 5.11 18.05 -5.82
C SER A 51 6.09 18.49 -4.74
N GLN A 52 5.57 18.58 -3.51
CA GLN A 52 6.27 19.04 -2.32
C GLN A 52 6.67 17.85 -1.44
N PRO A 53 7.58 18.00 -0.46
CA PRO A 53 8.43 19.18 -0.26
C PRO A 53 9.53 19.28 -1.34
N ARG A 54 10.13 20.46 -1.46
CA ARG A 54 11.26 20.73 -2.37
C ARG A 54 12.40 21.39 -1.57
N PRO A 55 13.54 20.70 -1.32
CA PRO A 55 13.84 19.32 -1.69
C PRO A 55 12.98 18.31 -0.90
N LYS A 56 12.83 17.09 -1.43
CA LYS A 56 11.96 16.06 -0.84
C LYS A 56 12.40 15.62 0.56
N GLY A 57 13.70 15.52 0.84
CA GLY A 57 14.19 15.11 2.15
C GLY A 57 13.75 13.69 2.58
N LYS A 58 13.59 13.50 3.89
CA LYS A 58 13.13 12.26 4.52
C LYS A 58 11.84 12.51 5.29
N GLY A 59 10.99 11.48 5.40
CA GLY A 59 9.81 11.51 6.25
C GLY A 59 10.13 11.20 7.71
N SER A 60 9.08 11.22 8.53
CA SER A 60 9.08 10.98 9.97
C SER A 60 9.60 9.59 10.33
N ASN A 61 9.36 8.59 9.47
CA ASN A 61 9.82 7.22 9.68
C ASN A 61 11.23 7.01 9.11
N GLY A 62 11.85 8.04 8.54
CA GLY A 62 13.23 8.02 8.03
C GLY A 62 13.36 7.58 6.57
N GLY A 63 12.24 7.23 5.91
CA GLY A 63 12.20 6.91 4.49
C GLY A 63 12.42 8.17 3.63
N ARG A 64 12.97 8.01 2.42
CA ARG A 64 13.10 9.16 1.49
C ARG A 64 11.72 9.52 0.97
N LEU A 65 11.41 10.81 0.85
CA LEU A 65 10.13 11.22 0.27
C LEU A 65 10.18 11.19 -1.26
N GLN A 66 9.14 10.63 -1.89
CA GLN A 66 8.95 10.63 -3.34
C GLN A 66 7.48 10.86 -3.69
N SER A 67 7.24 11.59 -4.79
CA SER A 67 5.91 11.73 -5.36
C SER A 67 5.50 10.44 -6.07
N HIS A 68 4.29 9.99 -5.79
CA HIS A 68 3.68 8.78 -6.30
C HIS A 68 2.39 9.13 -7.06
N HIS A 69 2.20 8.52 -8.23
CA HIS A 69 0.95 8.60 -8.98
C HIS A 69 -0.02 7.52 -8.48
N GLY A 70 -1.27 7.90 -8.17
CA GLY A 70 -2.29 6.93 -7.77
C GLY A 70 -2.52 5.88 -8.86
N LEU A 71 -2.87 6.32 -10.07
CA LEU A 71 -2.85 5.45 -11.25
C LEU A 71 -1.39 5.13 -11.62
N GLN A 72 -1.12 3.86 -11.98
CA GLN A 72 0.20 3.51 -12.48
C GLN A 72 0.54 4.38 -13.70
N GLN A 73 1.65 5.11 -13.62
CA GLN A 73 1.96 6.18 -14.60
C GLN A 73 1.92 5.68 -16.06
N GLN A 74 2.46 4.49 -16.33
CA GLN A 74 2.45 3.96 -17.70
C GLN A 74 1.05 3.52 -18.13
N TRP A 75 0.26 2.88 -17.26
CA TRP A 75 -1.13 2.56 -17.59
C TRP A 75 -1.92 3.83 -17.97
N ALA A 76 -1.74 4.91 -17.19
CA ALA A 76 -2.41 6.19 -17.45
C ALA A 76 -1.95 6.82 -18.78
N LYS A 77 -0.64 6.77 -19.08
CA LYS A 77 -0.11 7.24 -20.37
C LYS A 77 -0.72 6.52 -21.57
N GLU A 78 -0.98 5.23 -21.45
CA GLU A 78 -1.47 4.39 -22.56
C GLU A 78 -2.98 4.55 -22.75
N ASN A 79 -3.74 4.55 -21.64
CA ASN A 79 -5.20 4.56 -21.69
C ASN A 79 -5.82 5.97 -21.71
N LEU A 80 -5.13 6.97 -21.15
CA LEU A 80 -5.66 8.33 -21.04
C LEU A 80 -5.09 9.31 -22.07
N LYS A 81 -4.23 8.83 -22.98
CA LYS A 81 -3.70 9.63 -24.10
C LYS A 81 -4.78 10.36 -24.91
N PRO A 82 -5.94 9.76 -25.25
CA PRO A 82 -7.00 10.47 -25.99
C PRO A 82 -7.58 11.67 -25.24
N TYR A 83 -7.42 11.72 -23.92
CA TYR A 83 -7.85 12.81 -23.05
C TYR A 83 -6.73 13.80 -22.75
N ASN A 84 -5.64 13.76 -23.52
CA ASN A 84 -4.49 14.66 -23.38
C ASN A 84 -3.82 14.57 -22.00
N TYR A 85 -3.78 13.36 -21.43
CA TYR A 85 -3.13 13.10 -20.15
C TYR A 85 -1.64 13.49 -20.18
N ASP A 86 -1.24 14.31 -19.21
CA ASP A 86 0.15 14.69 -18.95
C ASP A 86 0.53 14.22 -17.53
N PRO A 87 1.50 13.28 -17.38
CA PRO A 87 1.95 12.85 -16.07
C PRO A 87 2.51 13.98 -15.21
N GLU A 88 3.09 15.03 -15.80
CA GLU A 88 3.65 16.15 -15.03
C GLU A 88 2.57 17.02 -14.39
N LEU A 89 1.37 17.04 -14.98
CA LEU A 89 0.21 17.79 -14.48
C LEU A 89 -0.73 16.93 -13.63
N ALA A 90 -0.55 15.60 -13.63
CA ALA A 90 -1.39 14.71 -12.87
C ALA A 90 -1.22 14.93 -11.35
N PRO A 91 -2.29 14.81 -10.55
CA PRO A 91 -2.20 14.85 -9.10
C PRO A 91 -1.35 13.68 -8.59
N THR A 92 -0.62 13.91 -7.51
CA THR A 92 0.25 12.91 -6.87
C THR A 92 0.22 13.07 -5.37
N ILE A 93 0.60 12.02 -4.67
CA ILE A 93 0.87 12.09 -3.23
C ILE A 93 2.36 11.95 -3.00
N THR A 94 2.91 12.65 -2.01
CA THR A 94 4.30 12.45 -1.61
C THR A 94 4.32 11.64 -0.33
N ILE A 95 5.01 10.50 -0.38
CA ILE A 95 5.07 9.48 0.65
C ILE A 95 6.48 8.89 0.70
N GLU A 96 6.78 8.15 1.77
CA GLU A 96 8.09 7.55 1.97
C GLU A 96 8.34 6.36 1.04
N THR A 97 9.58 6.23 0.57
CA THR A 97 10.06 5.17 -0.32
C THR A 97 11.23 4.40 0.31
N GLY A 98 11.39 3.14 -0.14
CA GLY A 98 12.36 2.17 0.37
C GLY A 98 11.68 0.90 0.87
N SER A 99 12.46 -0.11 1.24
CA SER A 99 11.92 -1.40 1.71
C SER A 99 10.96 -1.20 2.89
N GLY A 100 9.74 -1.72 2.76
CA GLY A 100 8.69 -1.58 3.78
C GLY A 100 7.96 -0.23 3.81
N TYR A 101 8.35 0.75 2.98
CA TYR A 101 7.69 2.05 2.94
C TYR A 101 6.55 2.13 1.92
N PRO A 102 5.54 3.00 2.16
CA PRO A 102 4.32 3.04 1.37
C PRO A 102 4.53 3.16 -0.14
N HIS A 103 5.45 4.00 -0.61
CA HIS A 103 5.68 4.19 -2.04
C HIS A 103 6.08 2.88 -2.72
N THR A 104 6.98 2.12 -2.08
CA THR A 104 7.48 0.85 -2.60
C THR A 104 6.40 -0.22 -2.55
N ILE A 105 5.61 -0.28 -1.48
CA ILE A 105 4.48 -1.20 -1.35
C ILE A 105 3.47 -0.99 -2.48
N ILE A 106 3.02 0.25 -2.69
CA ILE A 106 2.03 0.58 -3.73
C ILE A 106 2.61 0.29 -5.13
N SER A 107 3.85 0.71 -5.40
CA SER A 107 4.51 0.46 -6.69
C SER A 107 4.60 -1.04 -7.00
N ASN A 108 4.92 -1.87 -6.01
CA ASN A 108 4.99 -3.30 -6.18
C ASN A 108 3.61 -3.90 -6.51
N ARG A 109 2.55 -3.47 -5.81
CA ARG A 109 1.19 -3.95 -6.06
C ARG A 109 0.67 -3.57 -7.45
N GLN A 110 0.93 -2.35 -7.91
CA GLN A 110 0.65 -1.91 -9.29
C GLN A 110 1.37 -2.81 -10.30
N ASN A 111 2.64 -3.12 -10.06
CA ASN A 111 3.42 -4.01 -10.93
C ASN A 111 2.91 -5.45 -10.92
N THR A 112 2.58 -6.00 -9.74
CA THR A 112 2.00 -7.34 -9.61
C THR A 112 0.70 -7.47 -10.39
N ARG A 113 -0.22 -6.50 -10.31
CA ARG A 113 -1.45 -6.55 -11.12
C ARG A 113 -1.16 -6.50 -12.61
N ARG A 114 -0.24 -5.63 -13.04
CA ARG A 114 0.21 -5.56 -14.43
C ARG A 114 0.78 -6.90 -14.92
N ASP A 115 1.65 -7.52 -14.13
CA ASP A 115 2.30 -8.79 -14.49
C ASP A 115 1.31 -9.96 -14.48
N ASN A 116 0.39 -10.00 -13.52
CA ASN A 116 -0.69 -11.01 -13.47
C ASN A 116 -1.60 -10.93 -14.70
N ARG A 117 -1.95 -9.72 -15.17
CA ARG A 117 -2.74 -9.57 -16.40
C ARG A 117 -2.00 -10.15 -17.60
N VAL A 118 -0.69 -9.92 -17.70
CA VAL A 118 0.13 -10.47 -18.80
C VAL A 118 0.27 -11.99 -18.69
N SER A 119 0.48 -12.55 -17.49
CA SER A 119 0.65 -14.00 -17.31
C SER A 119 -0.62 -14.78 -17.63
N LEU A 120 -1.80 -14.17 -17.45
CA LEU A 120 -3.10 -14.73 -17.83
C LEU A 120 -3.44 -14.55 -19.32
N GLY A 121 -2.52 -14.04 -20.13
CA GLY A 121 -2.73 -13.81 -21.57
C GLY A 121 -3.51 -12.52 -21.90
N GLY A 122 -3.77 -11.68 -20.90
CA GLY A 122 -4.41 -10.38 -21.08
C GLY A 122 -3.45 -9.29 -21.58
N GLY A 123 -4.02 -8.14 -21.95
CA GLY A 123 -3.22 -6.98 -22.37
C GLY A 123 -2.49 -6.33 -21.19
N LYS A 124 -1.26 -5.85 -21.43
CA LYS A 124 -0.42 -5.21 -20.39
C LYS A 124 -1.07 -3.96 -19.77
N TRP A 125 -2.00 -3.31 -20.46
CA TRP A 125 -2.71 -2.11 -19.99
C TRP A 125 -4.23 -2.24 -20.07
N SER A 126 -4.77 -3.46 -20.12
CA SER A 126 -6.17 -3.71 -20.49
C SER A 126 -7.19 -3.63 -19.34
N SER A 127 -6.78 -3.24 -18.13
CA SER A 127 -7.71 -2.90 -17.06
C SER A 127 -8.50 -1.64 -17.40
N SER A 128 -9.72 -1.54 -16.89
CA SER A 128 -10.57 -0.35 -16.97
C SER A 128 -10.14 0.74 -15.99
N LEU A 129 -10.55 1.98 -16.25
CA LEU A 129 -10.32 3.10 -15.32
C LEU A 129 -10.97 2.84 -13.96
N GLN A 130 -12.17 2.24 -13.92
CA GLN A 130 -12.87 1.97 -12.67
C GLN A 130 -12.08 0.97 -11.80
N GLU A 131 -11.52 -0.09 -12.41
CA GLU A 131 -10.66 -1.03 -11.69
C GLU A 131 -9.41 -0.34 -11.15
N GLU A 132 -8.72 0.45 -11.96
CA GLU A 132 -7.52 1.17 -11.50
C GLU A 132 -7.82 2.17 -10.38
N LEU A 133 -8.97 2.86 -10.41
CA LEU A 133 -9.40 3.73 -9.32
C LEU A 133 -9.69 2.94 -8.04
N SER A 134 -10.36 1.79 -8.13
CA SER A 134 -10.58 0.91 -6.98
C SER A 134 -9.26 0.38 -6.39
N TYR A 135 -8.31 0.03 -7.26
CA TYR A 135 -6.99 -0.44 -6.81
C TYR A 135 -6.17 0.63 -6.07
N ILE A 136 -6.37 1.92 -6.35
CA ILE A 136 -5.71 3.00 -5.58
C ILE A 136 -6.08 2.87 -4.11
N VAL A 137 -7.37 2.76 -3.80
CA VAL A 137 -7.84 2.68 -2.41
C VAL A 137 -7.29 1.41 -1.73
N GLU A 138 -7.36 0.27 -2.42
CA GLU A 138 -6.82 -0.99 -1.91
C GLU A 138 -5.31 -0.94 -1.66
N ASP A 139 -4.56 -0.27 -2.52
CA ASP A 139 -3.10 -0.16 -2.37
C ASP A 139 -2.70 0.74 -1.21
N PHE A 140 -3.44 1.82 -0.98
CA PHE A 140 -3.19 2.70 0.16
C PHE A 140 -3.55 2.01 1.48
N ARG A 141 -4.68 1.30 1.54
CA ARG A 141 -5.02 0.45 2.69
C ARG A 141 -3.93 -0.59 2.96
N ALA A 142 -3.44 -1.27 1.91
CA ALA A 142 -2.35 -2.24 2.03
C ALA A 142 -1.01 -1.61 2.44
N ALA A 143 -0.83 -0.31 2.21
CA ALA A 143 0.33 0.46 2.66
C ALA A 143 0.16 1.04 4.07
N GLY A 144 -0.96 0.77 4.75
CA GLY A 144 -1.21 1.19 6.12
C GLY A 144 -1.76 2.62 6.24
N PHE A 145 -2.44 3.13 5.22
CA PHE A 145 -3.24 4.36 5.33
C PHE A 145 -4.67 4.02 5.74
N ASP A 146 -5.25 4.86 6.60
CA ASP A 146 -6.65 4.78 7.01
C ASP A 146 -7.58 5.37 5.94
N ASP A 147 -8.84 4.96 5.95
CA ASP A 147 -9.83 5.36 4.96
C ASP A 147 -10.14 6.87 5.00
N ASP A 148 -10.04 7.52 6.16
CA ASP A 148 -10.24 8.97 6.31
C ASP A 148 -9.17 9.82 5.59
N ILE A 149 -8.03 9.22 5.25
CA ILE A 149 -6.98 9.83 4.43
C ILE A 149 -7.22 9.56 2.93
N ILE A 150 -8.02 8.57 2.58
CA ILE A 150 -8.13 8.02 1.21
C ILE A 150 -9.49 8.31 0.55
N GLU A 151 -10.58 8.39 1.33
CA GLU A 151 -11.98 8.58 0.89
C GLU A 151 -12.46 10.03 1.07
#